data_AF-A0A2H4VB24-F1
#
_entry.id   AF-A0A2H4VB24-F1
#
_cell.length_a   1.000
_cell.length_b   1.000
_cell.length_c   1.000
_cell.angle_alpha   90.00
_cell.angle_beta   90.00
_cell.angle_gamma   90.00
#
_symmetry.space_group_name_H-M   'P 1'
#
loop_
_entity.id
_entity.type
_entity.pdbx_description
1 polymer ?
#
loop_
_entity_poly.entity_id
_entity_poly.type
_entity_poly.pdbx_seq_one_letter_code
_entity_poly.pdbx_strand_id
1 'polypeptide(L)'
;MVKVRNKISLVIGFFLMFIIIAIVVGSQISLILIYLLLFALYSILNGISSYKTEILYVILGVITLISVFIWLINQKSSLSFEVILGVILGIITIILGIGVLFEYFPKKWIQWY
;
A
#
# COMPACT_ATOMS: atom_id res chain seq x y z
N MET A 1 -22.51 3.72 -8.09
CA MET A 1 -21.12 3.39 -8.48
C MET A 1 -20.22 3.07 -7.29
N VAL A 2 -20.23 3.83 -6.19
CA VAL A 2 -19.39 3.59 -4.98
C VAL A 2 -19.45 2.15 -4.45
N LYS A 3 -20.64 1.53 -4.37
CA LYS A 3 -20.80 0.12 -3.92
C LYS A 3 -20.14 -0.91 -4.84
N VAL A 4 -20.06 -0.64 -6.15
CA VAL A 4 -19.43 -1.55 -7.14
C VAL A 4 -17.92 -1.41 -7.07
N ARG A 5 -17.42 -0.16 -6.96
CA ARG A 5 -16.00 0.13 -6.73
C ARG A 5 -15.44 -0.55 -5.50
N ASN A 6 -16.16 -0.46 -4.39
CA ASN A 6 -15.77 -1.12 -3.15
C ASN A 6 -15.64 -2.63 -3.33
N LYS A 7 -16.58 -3.26 -4.04
CA LYS A 7 -16.53 -4.69 -4.37
C LYS A 7 -15.31 -5.02 -5.23
N ILE A 8 -14.97 -4.19 -6.22
CA ILE A 8 -13.78 -4.38 -7.07
C ILE A 8 -12.49 -4.30 -6.24
N SER A 9 -12.33 -3.26 -5.43
CA SER A 9 -11.16 -3.10 -4.53
C SER A 9 -10.99 -4.31 -3.60
N LEU A 10 -12.10 -4.81 -3.09
CA LEU A 10 -12.14 -5.96 -2.18
C LEU A 10 -11.78 -7.27 -2.90
N VAL A 11 -12.28 -7.48 -4.12
CA VAL A 11 -11.93 -8.64 -4.97
C VAL A 11 -10.45 -8.61 -5.36
N ILE A 12 -9.93 -7.45 -5.77
CA ILE A 12 -8.51 -7.28 -6.10
C ILE A 12 -7.64 -7.60 -4.88
N GLY A 13 -8.01 -7.09 -3.71
CA GLY A 13 -7.28 -7.33 -2.46
C GLY A 13 -7.21 -8.81 -2.09
N PHE A 14 -8.34 -9.53 -2.14
CA PHE A 14 -8.36 -10.98 -1.87
C PHE A 14 -7.61 -11.79 -2.92
N PHE A 15 -7.74 -11.43 -4.20
CA PHE A 15 -7.01 -12.10 -5.28
C PHE A 15 -5.49 -11.94 -5.11
N LEU A 16 -5.02 -10.74 -4.79
CA LEU A 16 -3.61 -10.48 -4.50
C LEU A 16 -3.14 -11.25 -3.27
N MET A 17 -3.92 -11.30 -2.19
CA MET A 17 -3.56 -12.11 -1.02
C MET A 17 -3.38 -13.59 -1.38
N PHE A 18 -4.27 -14.15 -2.21
CA PHE A 18 -4.18 -15.54 -2.64
C PHE A 18 -2.89 -15.81 -3.44
N ILE A 19 -2.54 -14.92 -4.37
CA ILE A 19 -1.28 -15.00 -5.14
C ILE A 19 -0.07 -14.91 -4.20
N ILE A 20 -0.08 -13.97 -3.25
CA ILE A 20 1.04 -13.79 -2.31
C ILE A 20 1.24 -15.05 -1.47
N ILE A 21 0.17 -15.66 -0.95
CA ILE A 21 0.25 -16.90 -0.19
C ILE A 21 0.87 -18.01 -1.05
N ALA A 22 0.44 -18.15 -2.31
CA ALA A 22 1.00 -19.15 -3.23
C ALA A 22 2.51 -18.94 -3.50
N ILE A 23 2.97 -17.69 -3.59
CA ILE A 23 4.39 -17.35 -3.85
C ILE A 23 5.25 -17.54 -2.58
N VAL A 24 4.73 -17.18 -1.40
CA VAL A 24 5.48 -17.26 -0.14
C VAL A 24 5.75 -18.70 0.27
N VAL A 25 4.87 -19.65 -0.07
CA VAL A 25 5.05 -21.08 0.26
C VAL A 25 6.29 -21.70 -0.43
N GLY A 26 6.83 -21.07 -1.49
CA GLY A 26 7.96 -21.60 -2.25
C GLY A 26 9.15 -20.66 -2.45
N SER A 27 9.14 -19.44 -1.90
CA SER A 27 10.18 -18.44 -2.18
C SER A 27 10.69 -17.71 -0.94
N GLN A 28 11.86 -17.10 -1.06
CA GLN A 28 12.39 -16.19 -0.04
C GLN A 28 11.58 -14.90 -0.02
N ILE A 29 11.30 -14.39 1.18
CA ILE A 29 10.58 -13.13 1.37
C ILE A 29 11.44 -11.99 0.79
N SER A 30 10.87 -11.22 -0.15
CA SER A 30 11.47 -10.04 -0.77
C SER A 30 10.69 -8.77 -0.44
N LEU A 31 11.32 -7.59 -0.60
CA LEU A 31 10.64 -6.29 -0.42
C LEU A 31 9.43 -6.14 -1.34
N ILE A 32 9.52 -6.64 -2.58
CA ILE A 32 8.41 -6.61 -3.54
C ILE A 32 7.17 -7.32 -2.98
N LEU A 33 7.36 -8.46 -2.31
CA LEU A 33 6.27 -9.22 -1.71
C LEU A 33 5.65 -8.46 -0.53
N ILE A 34 6.47 -7.76 0.25
CA ILE A 34 5.98 -6.90 1.34
C ILE A 34 5.13 -5.76 0.78
N TYR A 35 5.56 -5.10 -0.30
CA TYR A 35 4.77 -4.03 -0.92
C TYR A 35 3.44 -4.55 -1.49
N LEU A 36 3.45 -5.70 -2.16
CA LEU A 36 2.24 -6.33 -2.67
C LEU A 36 1.27 -6.68 -1.53
N LEU A 37 1.78 -7.18 -0.41
CA LEU A 37 0.98 -7.49 0.77
C LEU A 37 0.34 -6.23 1.36
N LEU A 38 1.11 -5.16 1.53
CA LEU A 38 0.61 -3.88 2.04
C LEU A 38 -0.46 -3.30 1.11
N PHE A 39 -0.26 -3.38 -0.21
CA PHE A 39 -1.26 -2.95 -1.19
C PHE A 39 -2.53 -3.81 -1.18
N ALA A 40 -2.41 -5.13 -1.02
CA ALA A 40 -3.54 -6.03 -0.90
C ALA A 40 -4.38 -5.72 0.34
N LEU A 41 -3.73 -5.53 1.50
CA LEU A 41 -4.38 -5.14 2.75
C LEU A 41 -5.07 -3.79 2.62
N TYR A 42 -4.40 -2.79 2.03
CA TYR A 42 -4.99 -1.50 1.73
C TYR A 42 -6.26 -1.64 0.87
N SER A 43 -6.21 -2.46 -0.19
CA SER A 43 -7.33 -2.66 -1.10
C SER A 43 -8.54 -3.31 -0.42
N ILE A 44 -8.30 -4.25 0.51
CA ILE A 44 -9.35 -4.86 1.35
C ILE A 44 -9.96 -3.81 2.29
N LEU A 45 -9.11 -3.08 3.03
CA LEU A 45 -9.56 -2.09 4.01
C LEU A 45 -10.33 -0.94 3.35
N ASN A 46 -9.87 -0.46 2.18
CA ASN A 46 -10.55 0.55 1.40
C ASN A 46 -11.89 0.04 0.81
N GLY A 47 -11.94 -1.26 0.45
CA GLY A 47 -13.17 -1.92 0.02
C GLY A 47 -14.22 -2.03 1.14
N ILE A 48 -13.79 -2.22 2.40
CA ILE A 48 -14.68 -2.32 3.57
C ILE A 48 -15.08 -0.95 4.10
N SER A 49 -14.11 -0.06 4.30
CA SER A 49 -14.27 1.25 4.94
C SER A 49 -14.14 2.37 3.91
N SER A 50 -15.24 2.68 3.23
CA SER A 50 -15.25 3.73 2.19
C SER A 50 -15.17 5.16 2.73
N TYR A 51 -15.17 5.33 4.05
CA TYR A 51 -15.41 6.63 4.69
C TYR A 51 -14.12 7.39 5.05
N LYS A 52 -12.94 6.75 4.99
CA LYS A 52 -11.67 7.34 5.44
C LYS A 52 -10.46 6.89 4.60
N THR A 53 -10.61 6.89 3.28
CA THR A 53 -9.55 6.49 2.34
C THR A 53 -8.28 7.34 2.50
N GLU A 54 -8.43 8.62 2.88
CA GLU A 54 -7.32 9.54 3.12
C GLU A 54 -6.39 9.04 4.24
N ILE A 55 -6.99 8.65 5.37
CA ILE A 55 -6.27 8.13 6.54
C ILE A 55 -5.59 6.80 6.22
N LEU A 56 -6.27 5.94 5.46
CA LEU A 56 -5.69 4.67 5.00
C LEU A 56 -4.44 4.89 4.12
N TYR A 57 -4.44 5.93 3.27
CA TYR A 57 -3.28 6.30 2.45
C TYR A 57 -2.09 6.75 3.31
N VAL A 58 -2.34 7.57 4.35
CA VAL A 58 -1.28 8.00 5.29
C VAL A 58 -0.71 6.80 6.05
N ILE A 59 -1.58 5.94 6.59
CA ILE A 59 -1.16 4.72 7.30
C ILE A 59 -0.34 3.80 6.40
N LEU A 60 -0.79 3.59 5.16
CA LEU A 60 -0.08 2.77 4.17
C LEU A 60 1.33 3.31 3.91
N GLY A 61 1.47 4.61 3.69
CA GLY A 61 2.76 5.22 3.43
C GLY A 61 3.71 5.12 4.63
N VAL A 62 3.20 5.34 5.84
CA VAL A 62 3.99 5.18 7.09
C VAL A 62 4.45 3.73 7.26
N ILE A 63 3.56 2.75 7.10
CA ILE A 63 3.92 1.32 7.22
C ILE A 63 4.91 0.91 6.13
N THR A 64 4.77 1.45 4.92
CA THR A 64 5.72 1.20 3.82
C THR A 64 7.13 1.68 4.18
N LEU A 65 7.25 2.90 4.72
CA LEU A 65 8.54 3.44 5.18
C LEU A 65 9.12 2.61 6.32
N ILE A 66 8.32 2.26 7.34
CA ILE A 66 8.76 1.39 8.45
C ILE A 66 9.29 0.06 7.91
N SER A 67 8.58 -0.56 6.96
CA SER A 67 8.98 -1.82 6.35
C SER A 67 10.33 -1.71 5.63
N VAL A 68 10.55 -0.61 4.89
CA VAL A 68 11.83 -0.31 4.24
C VAL A 68 12.95 -0.12 5.26
N PHE A 69 12.71 0.62 6.34
CA PHE A 69 13.69 0.83 7.40
C PHE A 69 14.09 -0.50 8.08
N ILE A 70 13.11 -1.33 8.42
CA ILE A 70 13.36 -2.66 9.00
C ILE A 70 14.18 -3.51 8.02
N TRP A 71 13.86 -3.47 6.73
CA TRP A 71 14.61 -4.21 5.71
C TRP A 71 16.06 -3.76 5.61
N LEU A 72 16.31 -2.44 5.59
CA LEU A 72 17.66 -1.88 5.55
C LEU A 72 18.51 -2.29 6.76
N ILE A 73 17.93 -2.31 7.96
CA ILE A 73 18.61 -2.75 9.19
C ILE A 73 18.97 -4.24 9.09
N ASN A 74 18.03 -5.09 8.65
CA ASN A 74 18.23 -6.54 8.64
C ASN A 74 19.21 -7.01 7.56
N GLN A 75 19.17 -6.44 6.36
CA GLN A 75 19.97 -6.92 5.23
C GLN A 75 21.40 -6.38 5.21
N LYS A 76 21.76 -5.43 6.10
CA LYS A 76 23.02 -4.66 6.03
C LYS A 76 23.36 -4.20 4.59
N SER A 77 22.33 -3.96 3.79
CA SER A 77 22.42 -3.83 2.33
C SER A 77 22.64 -2.39 1.91
N SER A 78 23.37 -2.22 0.80
CA SER A 78 23.40 -0.98 0.03
C SER A 78 22.00 -0.57 -0.44
N LEU A 79 21.83 0.72 -0.77
CA LEU A 79 20.64 1.29 -1.40
C LEU A 79 20.30 0.54 -2.71
N SER A 80 19.44 -0.48 -2.62
CA SER A 80 18.91 -1.17 -3.80
C SER A 80 17.77 -0.38 -4.43
N PHE A 81 17.50 -0.65 -5.71
CA PHE A 81 16.39 -0.02 -6.43
C PHE A 81 15.04 -0.20 -5.71
N GLU A 82 14.80 -1.37 -5.12
CA GLU A 82 13.58 -1.69 -4.37
C GLU A 82 13.40 -0.77 -3.16
N VAL A 83 14.48 -0.51 -2.42
CA VAL A 83 14.48 0.41 -1.27
C VAL A 83 14.13 1.82 -1.72
N ILE A 84 14.77 2.32 -2.78
CA ILE A 84 14.52 3.66 -3.32
C ILE A 84 13.06 3.80 -3.73
N LEU A 85 12.54 2.80 -4.45
CA LEU A 85 11.16 2.76 -4.89
C LEU A 85 10.19 2.76 -3.70
N GLY A 86 10.48 1.98 -2.64
CA GLY A 86 9.69 1.96 -1.41
C GLY A 86 9.67 3.29 -0.67
N VAL A 87 10.82 3.97 -0.56
CA VAL A 87 10.91 5.31 0.06
C VAL A 87 10.07 6.31 -0.73
N ILE A 88 10.24 6.35 -2.06
CA ILE A 88 9.49 7.26 -2.93
C ILE A 88 7.98 6.98 -2.82
N LEU A 89 7.56 5.71 -2.93
CA LEU A 89 6.15 5.33 -2.80
C LEU A 89 5.58 5.70 -1.43
N GLY A 90 6.32 5.45 -0.36
CA GLY A 90 5.91 5.78 1.01
C GLY A 90 5.71 7.29 1.21
N ILE A 91 6.64 8.11 0.72
CA ILE A 91 6.54 9.57 0.79
C ILE A 91 5.35 10.07 -0.05
N ILE A 92 5.21 9.60 -1.29
CA ILE A 92 4.12 10.01 -2.19
C ILE A 92 2.76 9.66 -1.58
N THR A 93 2.59 8.45 -1.03
CA THR A 93 1.33 8.04 -0.39
C THR A 93 0.99 8.89 0.82
N ILE A 94 1.98 9.25 1.65
CA ILE A 94 1.79 10.18 2.77
C ILE A 94 1.36 11.56 2.26
N ILE A 95 2.08 12.13 1.29
CA ILE A 95 1.78 13.46 0.74
C ILE A 95 0.37 13.49 0.14
N LEU A 96 -0.02 12.47 -0.61
CA LEU A 96 -1.37 12.37 -1.16
C LEU A 96 -2.43 12.26 -0.06
N GLY A 97 -2.20 11.42 0.95
CA GLY A 97 -3.15 11.26 2.07
C GLY A 97 -3.32 12.57 2.86
N ILE A 98 -2.21 13.21 3.23
CA ILE A 98 -2.19 14.50 3.94
C ILE A 98 -2.81 15.60 3.08
N GLY A 99 -2.41 15.72 1.82
CA GLY A 99 -2.91 16.77 0.94
C GLY A 99 -4.41 16.67 0.69
N VAL A 100 -4.99 15.47 0.69
CA VAL A 100 -6.46 15.31 0.64
C VAL A 100 -7.10 15.60 2.00
N LEU A 101 -6.47 15.25 3.14
CA LEU A 101 -6.96 15.58 4.48
C LEU A 101 -7.09 17.08 4.73
N PHE A 102 -6.13 17.87 4.23
CA PHE A 102 -6.09 19.33 4.36
C PHE A 102 -6.75 20.06 3.17
N GLU A 103 -7.48 19.34 2.31
CA GLU A 103 -8.19 19.90 1.14
C GLU A 103 -7.29 20.58 0.09
N TYR A 104 -5.97 20.36 0.13
CA TYR A 104 -5.04 20.79 -0.92
C TYR A 104 -5.23 20.00 -2.23
N PHE A 105 -5.67 18.73 -2.14
CA PHE A 105 -5.93 17.87 -3.29
C PHE A 105 -7.37 17.34 -3.28
N PRO A 106 -7.97 17.14 -4.47
CA PRO A 106 -9.32 16.60 -4.55
C PRO A 106 -9.31 15.08 -4.28
N LYS A 107 -10.32 14.61 -3.54
CA LYS A 107 -10.47 13.20 -3.12
C LYS A 107 -10.37 12.16 -4.25
N LYS A 108 -10.66 12.55 -5.48
CA LYS A 108 -10.52 11.71 -6.69
C LYS A 108 -9.10 11.24 -6.97
N TRP A 109 -8.07 11.85 -6.37
CA TRP A 109 -6.67 11.46 -6.57
C TRP A 109 -6.30 10.18 -5.80
N ILE A 110 -6.99 9.92 -4.70
CA ILE A 110 -6.77 8.74 -3.85
C ILE A 110 -7.92 7.73 -3.96
N GLN A 111 -9.08 8.17 -4.42
CA GLN A 111 -10.22 7.30 -4.70
C GLN A 111 -10.18 6.91 -6.18
N TRP A 112 -9.78 5.67 -6.45
CA TRP A 112 -9.80 5.07 -7.78
C TRP A 112 -11.22 5.17 -8.35
N TYR A 113 -11.39 5.77 -9.53
CA TYR A 113 -12.67 6.16 -10.13
C TYR A 113 -13.50 4.95 -10.56
#